data_AF-A0A484BGY9-F1
#
_entry.id   AF-A0A484BGY9-F1
#
_cell.length_a   1.000
_cell.length_b   1.000
_cell.length_c   1.000
_cell.angle_alpha   90.00
_cell.angle_beta   90.00
_cell.angle_gamma   90.00
#
_symmetry.space_group_name_H-M   'P 1'
#
loop_
_entity.id
_entity.type
_entity.pdbx_description
1 polymer ?
#
loop_
_entity_poly.entity_id
_entity_poly.type
_entity_poly.pdbx_seq_one_letter_code
_entity_poly.pdbx_strand_id
1 'polypeptide(L)'
;MSLSRKGIGIKSFLTTNVVEEFMHPCERAIFEKIIDILSSLSEIVHFAKFFGGVSQLEISDSSDAHEYSTGYYLRNFAQGIENALDDYYKETAQLETLTEQNTTHSLNYIYNSLEQHLPIIIFLRKLINDARIQKLNGCQLLENLHVSYDHGDIRLKKIINKVSRPVKLAFLSHLAHWLLFGIIDDEYSEFFINYRPNEGVAKTSCDKSYTSTKSSQSILSEEEIWQYEIRFSQLPSFVSAVLAEKILFVGQTVLVFKLDRRKIKTDSWIPKSQGPFCDDIDELWNGKEGIFCNLIEDLNQDDKIDAFELERAINQIKKYVSQRLSEIAVIEDDLERQLGLIKDFYLLGRDCSKRNGNG
;
A
#
# COMPACT_ATOMS: atom_id res chain seq x y z
N MET A 1 19.52 18.76 -23.62
CA MET A 1 20.83 18.04 -23.51
C MET A 1 20.83 17.15 -22.28
N SER A 2 21.70 16.13 -22.22
CA SER A 2 21.88 15.31 -21.03
C SER A 2 22.11 16.22 -19.82
N LEU A 3 21.16 16.23 -18.88
CA LEU A 3 21.43 16.60 -17.51
C LEU A 3 22.67 15.78 -17.13
N SER A 4 23.83 16.44 -17.08
CA SER A 4 25.02 15.87 -16.50
C SER A 4 24.58 15.34 -15.15
N ARG A 5 24.50 14.00 -15.07
CA ARG A 5 23.88 13.22 -13.97
C ARG A 5 24.57 13.40 -12.62
N LYS A 6 25.47 14.36 -12.54
CA LYS A 6 26.18 14.81 -11.36
C LYS A 6 26.24 16.32 -11.54
N GLY A 7 25.69 17.13 -10.62
CA GLY A 7 25.73 18.61 -10.64
C GLY A 7 27.13 19.26 -10.64
N ILE A 8 28.13 18.56 -11.18
CA ILE A 8 29.53 18.93 -11.39
C ILE A 8 29.63 20.14 -12.30
N GLY A 9 28.80 20.28 -13.34
CA GLY A 9 28.90 21.40 -14.29
C GLY A 9 28.55 22.77 -13.68
N ILE A 10 27.60 22.82 -12.75
CA ILE A 10 27.17 24.08 -12.11
C ILE A 10 28.11 24.46 -10.97
N LYS A 11 28.54 23.46 -10.17
CA LYS A 11 29.54 23.69 -9.12
C LYS A 11 30.92 24.04 -9.69
N SER A 12 31.30 23.50 -10.85
CA SER A 12 32.54 23.89 -11.54
C SER A 12 32.50 25.33 -12.05
N PHE A 13 31.33 25.85 -12.40
CA PHE A 13 31.14 27.23 -12.84
C PHE A 13 31.39 28.24 -11.71
N LEU A 14 30.97 27.93 -10.48
CA LEU A 14 31.26 28.76 -9.29
C LEU A 14 32.74 28.77 -8.89
N THR A 15 33.47 27.68 -9.12
CA THR A 15 34.91 27.58 -8.83
C THR A 15 35.80 28.24 -9.88
N THR A 16 35.23 28.66 -11.01
CA THR A 16 35.99 29.33 -12.07
C THR A 16 35.88 30.84 -11.83
N ASN A 17 37.00 31.57 -11.75
CA ASN A 17 37.10 33.03 -11.52
C ASN A 17 36.22 33.90 -12.45
N VAL A 18 35.59 33.33 -13.46
CA VAL A 18 34.68 33.97 -14.42
C VAL A 18 33.46 34.60 -13.74
N VAL A 19 32.90 33.96 -12.70
CA VAL A 19 31.73 34.52 -11.97
C VAL A 19 32.15 35.72 -11.11
N GLU A 20 33.38 35.74 -10.60
CA GLU A 20 33.89 36.84 -9.77
C GLU A 20 34.31 38.06 -10.60
N GLU A 21 34.68 37.86 -11.86
CA GLU A 21 35.21 38.91 -12.74
C GLU A 21 34.14 39.54 -13.66
N PHE A 22 33.04 38.85 -13.96
CA PHE A 22 32.03 39.31 -14.94
C PHE A 22 30.60 39.56 -14.40
N MET A 23 30.25 39.11 -13.19
CA MET A 23 28.88 39.24 -12.65
C MET A 23 28.79 40.32 -11.57
N HIS A 24 27.72 41.10 -11.58
CA HIS A 24 27.48 42.08 -10.52
C HIS A 24 27.20 41.37 -9.18
N PRO A 25 27.63 41.89 -8.00
CA PRO A 25 27.40 41.24 -6.70
C PRO A 25 25.94 40.86 -6.42
N CYS A 26 24.97 41.64 -6.91
CA CYS A 26 23.55 41.31 -6.80
C CYS A 26 23.13 40.13 -7.67
N GLU A 27 23.69 40.00 -8.88
CA GLU A 27 23.40 38.88 -9.78
C GLU A 27 24.01 37.59 -9.23
N ARG A 28 25.19 37.69 -8.59
CA ARG A 28 25.79 36.56 -7.85
C ARG A 28 24.88 36.06 -6.73
N ALA A 29 24.31 36.96 -5.93
CA ALA A 29 23.38 36.57 -4.86
C ALA A 29 22.11 35.89 -5.40
N ILE A 30 21.59 36.33 -6.55
CA ILE A 30 20.46 35.67 -7.23
C ILE A 30 20.88 34.28 -7.72
N PHE A 31 22.07 34.16 -8.29
CA PHE A 31 22.60 32.90 -8.78
C PHE A 31 22.80 31.86 -7.67
N GLU A 32 23.34 32.26 -6.51
CA GLU A 32 23.48 31.41 -5.34
C GLU A 32 22.11 30.88 -4.86
N LYS A 33 21.10 31.75 -4.78
CA LYS A 33 19.73 31.32 -4.45
C LYS A 33 19.14 30.33 -5.45
N ILE A 34 19.37 30.53 -6.76
CA ILE A 34 18.94 29.57 -7.78
C ILE A 34 19.60 28.21 -7.54
N ILE A 35 20.90 28.19 -7.23
CA ILE A 35 21.62 26.94 -6.95
C ILE A 35 21.07 26.24 -5.72
N ASP A 36 20.70 26.98 -4.66
CA ASP A 36 20.11 26.40 -3.46
C ASP A 36 18.77 25.72 -3.76
N ILE A 37 17.91 26.36 -4.57
CA ILE A 37 16.63 25.80 -5.02
C ILE A 37 16.88 24.53 -5.84
N LEU A 38 17.82 24.58 -6.80
CA LEU A 38 18.18 23.44 -7.64
C LEU A 38 18.79 22.29 -6.83
N SER A 39 19.56 22.59 -5.79
CA SER A 39 20.14 21.57 -4.91
C SER A 39 19.03 20.83 -4.15
N SER A 40 18.07 21.57 -3.59
CA SER A 40 16.91 21.00 -2.90
C SER A 40 16.04 20.15 -3.83
N LEU A 41 15.84 20.61 -5.07
CA LEU A 41 15.15 19.83 -6.11
C LEU A 41 15.91 18.56 -6.48
N SER A 42 17.25 18.64 -6.60
CA SER A 42 18.07 17.48 -6.94
C SER A 42 17.99 16.37 -5.90
N GLU A 43 17.86 16.71 -4.62
CA GLU A 43 17.64 15.75 -3.53
C GLU A 43 16.30 15.02 -3.69
N ILE A 44 15.22 15.76 -4.03
CA ILE A 44 13.87 15.21 -4.24
C ILE A 44 13.84 14.30 -5.47
N VAL A 45 14.42 14.75 -6.58
CA VAL A 45 14.51 13.97 -7.83
C VAL A 45 15.34 12.70 -7.62
N HIS A 46 16.44 12.79 -6.88
CA HIS A 46 17.26 11.63 -6.55
C HIS A 46 16.46 10.60 -5.73
N PHE A 47 15.72 11.06 -4.72
CA PHE A 47 14.83 10.20 -3.93
C PHE A 47 13.76 9.51 -4.81
N ALA A 48 13.05 10.29 -5.64
CA ALA A 48 11.98 9.76 -6.48
C ALA A 48 12.49 8.71 -7.48
N LYS A 49 13.67 8.92 -8.08
CA LYS A 49 14.27 7.96 -9.03
C LYS A 49 14.83 6.71 -8.35
N PHE A 50 15.43 6.85 -7.17
CA PHE A 50 15.99 5.73 -6.42
C PHE A 50 14.88 4.76 -5.98
N PHE A 51 13.81 5.27 -5.38
CA PHE A 51 12.71 4.44 -4.87
C PHE A 51 11.61 4.15 -5.90
N GLY A 52 11.47 4.95 -6.96
CA GLY A 52 10.49 4.77 -8.04
C GLY A 52 10.85 3.68 -9.07
N GLY A 53 12.06 3.11 -8.98
CA GLY A 53 12.44 1.90 -9.73
C GLY A 53 13.05 2.11 -11.11
N VAL A 54 13.56 3.31 -11.44
CA VAL A 54 14.11 3.59 -12.78
C VAL A 54 15.60 3.23 -12.93
N SER A 55 16.35 2.92 -11.87
CA SER A 55 17.73 2.40 -12.00
C SER A 55 18.23 1.71 -10.74
N GLN A 56 17.96 0.40 -10.60
CA GLN A 56 18.76 -0.45 -9.70
C GLN A 56 20.13 -0.82 -10.30
N LEU A 57 20.44 -0.41 -11.54
CA LEU A 57 21.64 -0.85 -12.26
C LEU A 57 22.84 0.12 -12.21
N GLU A 58 22.70 1.34 -11.68
CA GLU A 58 23.80 2.33 -11.73
C GLU A 58 24.00 3.17 -10.45
N ILE A 59 23.82 2.60 -9.24
CA ILE A 59 24.26 3.28 -8.01
C ILE A 59 24.93 2.27 -7.08
N SER A 60 26.20 1.99 -7.37
CA SER A 60 27.12 1.25 -6.52
C SER A 60 27.79 2.18 -5.51
N ASP A 61 27.00 2.91 -4.72
CA ASP A 61 27.51 3.72 -3.62
C ASP A 61 26.45 3.88 -2.53
N SER A 62 26.93 3.75 -1.30
CA SER A 62 26.32 4.04 0.00
C SER A 62 25.53 2.93 0.70
N SER A 63 25.99 2.64 1.92
CA SER A 63 25.46 1.73 2.93
C SER A 63 24.02 1.99 3.39
N ASP A 64 23.32 2.96 2.80
CA ASP A 64 21.96 3.36 3.18
C ASP A 64 20.89 2.45 2.54
N ALA A 65 21.23 1.76 1.45
CA ALA A 65 20.31 0.88 0.71
C ALA A 65 19.86 -0.37 1.51
N HIS A 66 20.55 -0.70 2.61
CA HIS A 66 20.20 -1.84 3.46
C HIS A 66 19.33 -1.47 4.67
N GLU A 67 19.13 -0.18 4.97
CA GLU A 67 18.37 0.28 6.12
C GLU A 67 16.98 0.83 5.76
N TYR A 68 16.75 1.18 4.49
CA TYR A 68 15.43 1.49 3.95
C TYR A 68 14.86 0.25 3.27
N SER A 69 13.88 -0.37 3.93
CA SER A 69 13.09 -1.45 3.34
C SER A 69 12.54 -0.96 2.00
N THR A 70 12.80 -1.68 0.92
CA THR A 70 12.25 -1.42 -0.43
C THR A 70 10.76 -1.75 -0.47
N GLY A 71 9.96 -1.08 0.37
CA GLY A 71 8.54 -1.34 0.55
C GLY A 71 7.71 -0.96 -0.68
N TYR A 72 6.63 -1.70 -0.89
CA TYR A 72 5.64 -1.45 -1.94
C TYR A 72 5.00 -0.07 -1.76
N TYR A 73 4.69 0.33 -0.52
CA TYR A 73 4.11 1.65 -0.24
C TYR A 73 5.11 2.78 -0.48
N LEU A 74 6.38 2.57 -0.10
CA LEU A 74 7.45 3.54 -0.32
C LEU A 74 7.72 3.77 -1.82
N ARG A 75 7.68 2.70 -2.63
CA ARG A 75 7.79 2.80 -4.09
C ARG A 75 6.63 3.60 -4.69
N ASN A 76 5.41 3.35 -4.25
CA ASN A 76 4.24 4.12 -4.69
C ASN A 76 4.31 5.59 -4.24
N PHE A 77 4.86 5.86 -3.05
CA PHE A 77 5.11 7.22 -2.59
C PHE A 77 6.14 7.95 -3.44
N ALA A 78 7.24 7.29 -3.81
CA ALA A 78 8.23 7.84 -4.72
C ALA A 78 7.64 8.14 -6.11
N GLN A 79 6.78 7.25 -6.62
CA GLN A 79 6.01 7.52 -7.84
C GLN A 79 5.08 8.73 -7.68
N GLY A 80 4.43 8.89 -6.53
CA GLY A 80 3.61 10.06 -6.21
C GLY A 80 4.39 11.37 -6.20
N ILE A 81 5.63 11.34 -5.69
CA ILE A 81 6.55 12.50 -5.74
C ILE A 81 6.95 12.81 -7.18
N GLU A 82 7.27 11.81 -8.00
CA GLU A 82 7.60 12.04 -9.42
C GLU A 82 6.42 12.70 -10.15
N ASN A 83 5.18 12.23 -9.92
CA ASN A 83 3.97 12.82 -10.49
C ASN A 83 3.73 14.28 -10.01
N ALA A 84 4.19 14.63 -8.81
CA ALA A 84 4.11 16.00 -8.31
C ALA A 84 5.15 16.92 -8.98
N LEU A 85 6.29 16.37 -9.41
CA LEU A 85 7.34 17.09 -10.14
C LEU A 85 7.02 17.32 -11.62
N ASP A 86 6.02 16.64 -12.19
CA ASP A 86 5.62 16.81 -13.60
C ASP A 86 5.37 18.27 -14.01
N ASP A 87 4.72 19.04 -13.14
CA ASP A 87 4.42 20.45 -13.43
C ASP A 87 5.72 21.28 -13.45
N TYR A 88 6.67 20.96 -12.58
CA TYR A 88 8.00 21.57 -12.57
C TYR A 88 8.82 21.19 -13.82
N TYR A 89 8.77 19.92 -14.26
CA TYR A 89 9.46 19.49 -15.47
C TYR A 89 8.93 20.22 -16.71
N LYS A 90 7.61 20.43 -16.80
CA LYS A 90 7.00 21.21 -17.88
C LYS A 90 7.47 22.65 -17.88
N GLU A 91 7.55 23.28 -16.71
CA GLU A 91 8.02 24.66 -16.61
C GLU A 91 9.51 24.79 -16.93
N THR A 92 10.32 23.83 -16.50
CA THR A 92 11.75 23.79 -16.85
C THR A 92 11.93 23.65 -18.37
N ALA A 93 11.14 22.82 -19.04
CA ALA A 93 11.17 22.68 -20.49
C ALA A 93 10.72 23.96 -21.22
N GLN A 94 9.76 24.69 -20.67
CA GLN A 94 9.36 26.01 -21.18
C GLN A 94 10.51 27.02 -21.04
N LEU A 95 11.19 27.06 -19.89
CA LEU A 95 12.35 27.91 -19.67
C LEU A 95 13.52 27.57 -20.61
N GLU A 96 13.75 26.28 -20.89
CA GLU A 96 14.76 25.83 -21.87
C GLU A 96 14.42 26.35 -23.27
N THR A 97 13.17 26.16 -23.71
CA THR A 97 12.70 26.63 -25.03
C THR A 97 12.82 28.15 -25.18
N LEU A 98 12.49 28.91 -24.13
CA LEU A 98 12.64 30.37 -24.12
C LEU A 98 14.11 30.80 -24.23
N THR A 99 15.02 30.04 -23.61
CA THR A 99 16.46 30.31 -23.68
C THR A 99 17.02 30.00 -25.07
N GLU A 100 16.53 28.94 -25.73
CA GLU A 100 16.90 28.58 -27.11
C GLU A 100 16.42 29.61 -28.15
N GLN A 101 15.33 30.31 -27.88
CA GLN A 101 14.77 31.34 -28.76
C GLN A 101 15.55 32.68 -28.72
N ASN A 102 16.68 32.74 -28.01
CA ASN A 102 17.58 33.91 -27.92
C ASN A 102 16.87 35.21 -27.49
N THR A 103 15.78 35.11 -26.73
CA THR A 103 15.19 36.25 -26.05
C THR A 103 16.07 36.59 -24.85
N THR A 104 16.44 37.87 -24.71
CA THR A 104 17.30 38.36 -23.62
C THR A 104 16.56 38.37 -22.28
N HIS A 105 16.30 37.19 -21.73
CA HIS A 105 15.75 37.04 -20.39
C HIS A 105 16.86 37.22 -19.35
N SER A 106 16.64 38.11 -18.38
CA SER A 106 17.58 38.32 -17.29
C SER A 106 17.57 37.14 -16.32
N LEU A 107 18.66 36.95 -15.57
CA LEU A 107 18.75 35.95 -14.50
C LEU A 107 17.59 36.04 -13.50
N ASN A 108 17.09 37.26 -13.28
CA ASN A 108 15.95 37.52 -12.41
C ASN A 108 14.65 36.90 -12.91
N TYR A 109 14.46 36.79 -14.23
CA TYR A 109 13.30 36.11 -14.80
C TYR A 109 13.28 34.62 -14.43
N ILE A 110 14.43 33.95 -14.56
CA ILE A 110 14.60 32.54 -14.18
C ILE A 110 14.38 32.36 -12.68
N TYR A 111 14.95 33.26 -11.85
CA TYR A 111 14.75 33.23 -10.40
C TYR A 111 13.27 33.34 -10.03
N ASN A 112 12.54 34.30 -10.62
CA ASN A 112 11.11 34.50 -10.32
C ASN A 112 10.25 33.29 -10.69
N SER A 113 10.56 32.61 -11.80
CA SER A 113 9.88 31.35 -12.17
C SER A 113 10.14 30.25 -11.15
N LEU A 114 11.41 30.05 -10.75
CA LEU A 114 11.78 29.01 -9.77
C LEU A 114 11.26 29.32 -8.35
N GLU A 115 11.24 30.58 -7.95
CA GLU A 115 10.79 31.03 -6.63
C GLU A 115 9.30 30.71 -6.40
N GLN A 116 8.48 30.71 -7.45
CA GLN A 116 7.06 30.33 -7.35
C GLN A 116 6.85 28.88 -6.90
N HIS A 117 7.81 27.99 -7.19
CA HIS A 117 7.76 26.58 -6.79
C HIS A 117 8.38 26.29 -5.44
N LEU A 118 9.07 27.28 -4.83
CA LEU A 118 9.79 27.09 -3.58
C LEU A 118 8.91 26.51 -2.45
N PRO A 119 7.65 26.96 -2.24
CA PRO A 119 6.78 26.36 -1.23
C PRO A 119 6.51 24.86 -1.46
N ILE A 120 6.36 24.46 -2.73
CA ILE A 120 6.12 23.06 -3.12
C ILE A 120 7.37 22.22 -2.86
N ILE A 121 8.54 22.74 -3.24
CA ILE A 121 9.83 22.07 -3.05
C ILE A 121 10.11 21.83 -1.56
N ILE A 122 9.92 22.87 -0.73
CA ILE A 122 10.08 22.76 0.72
C ILE A 122 9.09 21.74 1.29
N PHE A 123 7.84 21.76 0.83
CA PHE A 123 6.81 20.82 1.27
C PHE A 123 7.15 19.37 0.91
N LEU A 124 7.54 19.09 -0.33
CA LEU A 124 7.96 17.75 -0.75
C LEU A 124 9.19 17.26 0.02
N ARG A 125 10.17 18.14 0.25
CA ARG A 125 11.35 17.82 1.05
C ARG A 125 10.97 17.49 2.50
N LYS A 126 10.00 18.21 3.07
CA LYS A 126 9.46 17.91 4.39
C LYS A 126 8.85 16.50 4.42
N LEU A 127 7.97 16.16 3.47
CA LEU A 127 7.35 14.83 3.40
C LEU A 127 8.39 13.70 3.29
N ILE A 128 9.42 13.89 2.47
CA ILE A 128 10.53 12.92 2.32
C ILE A 128 11.32 12.79 3.62
N ASN A 129 11.63 13.91 4.27
CA ASN A 129 12.37 13.90 5.54
C ASN A 129 11.54 13.27 6.66
N ASP A 130 10.23 13.53 6.73
CA ASP A 130 9.34 12.90 7.70
C ASP A 130 9.33 11.38 7.50
N ALA A 131 9.24 10.90 6.25
CA ALA A 131 9.34 9.48 5.92
C ALA A 131 10.69 8.86 6.30
N ARG A 132 11.80 9.57 6.06
CA ARG A 132 13.17 9.10 6.38
C ARG A 132 13.45 9.07 7.88
N ILE A 133 13.16 10.16 8.58
CA ILE A 133 13.45 10.33 10.01
C ILE A 133 12.60 9.37 10.84
N GLN A 134 11.32 9.24 10.52
CA GLN A 134 10.41 8.36 11.25
C GLN A 134 10.48 6.90 10.76
N LYS A 135 11.27 6.61 9.72
CA LYS A 135 11.39 5.28 9.08
C LYS A 135 10.01 4.66 8.79
N LEU A 136 9.12 5.45 8.19
CA LEU A 136 7.74 5.05 7.93
C LEU A 136 7.70 3.96 6.86
N ASN A 137 7.04 2.86 7.19
CA ASN A 137 6.83 1.73 6.28
C ASN A 137 5.35 1.41 6.17
N GLY A 138 4.90 1.01 4.97
CA GLY A 138 3.53 0.55 4.74
C GLY A 138 2.44 1.55 5.06
N CYS A 139 1.45 1.09 5.84
CA CYS A 139 0.29 1.87 6.22
C CYS A 139 0.62 3.08 7.11
N GLN A 140 1.73 3.07 7.85
CA GLN A 140 2.20 4.24 8.61
C GLN A 140 2.57 5.41 7.69
N LEU A 141 3.11 5.13 6.50
CA LEU A 141 3.40 6.16 5.50
C LEU A 141 2.10 6.80 5.00
N LEU A 142 1.06 5.98 4.76
CA LEU A 142 -0.25 6.47 4.38
C LEU A 142 -0.89 7.31 5.50
N GLU A 143 -0.72 6.94 6.76
CA GLU A 143 -1.20 7.73 7.90
C GLU A 143 -0.55 9.11 7.96
N ASN A 144 0.78 9.20 7.83
CA ASN A 144 1.47 10.50 7.84
C ASN A 144 0.99 11.40 6.68
N LEU A 145 0.80 10.81 5.50
CA LEU A 145 0.21 11.52 4.36
C LEU A 145 -1.22 11.98 4.65
N HIS A 146 -2.00 11.15 5.37
CA HIS A 146 -3.38 11.47 5.72
C HIS A 146 -3.50 12.67 6.66
N VAL A 147 -2.64 12.72 7.69
CA VAL A 147 -2.54 13.88 8.60
C VAL A 147 -2.14 15.15 7.83
N SER A 148 -1.36 14.99 6.75
CA SER A 148 -0.88 16.09 5.92
C SER A 148 -1.89 16.59 4.87
N TYR A 149 -3.13 16.08 4.81
CA TYR A 149 -4.14 16.62 3.85
C TYR A 149 -4.64 18.02 4.21
N ASP A 150 -4.61 18.38 5.49
CA ASP A 150 -5.26 19.60 5.99
C ASP A 150 -4.34 20.82 5.81
N HIS A 151 -4.30 21.34 4.58
CA HIS A 151 -3.54 22.54 4.20
C HIS A 151 -4.43 23.71 3.80
N GLY A 152 -4.04 24.92 4.20
CA GLY A 152 -4.70 26.17 3.80
C GLY A 152 -4.34 26.65 2.39
N ASP A 153 -3.20 26.24 1.83
CA ASP A 153 -2.83 26.55 0.43
C ASP A 153 -3.35 25.46 -0.51
N ILE A 154 -4.21 25.87 -1.46
CA ILE A 154 -4.82 25.01 -2.47
C ILE A 154 -3.76 24.33 -3.36
N ARG A 155 -2.62 24.98 -3.61
CA ARG A 155 -1.53 24.40 -4.39
C ARG A 155 -0.90 23.22 -3.65
N LEU A 156 -0.63 23.38 -2.35
CA LEU A 156 -0.09 22.30 -1.53
C LEU A 156 -1.09 21.15 -1.39
N LYS A 157 -2.40 21.47 -1.26
CA LYS A 157 -3.46 20.46 -1.28
C LYS A 157 -3.44 19.60 -2.57
N LYS A 158 -3.30 20.23 -3.73
CA LYS A 158 -3.17 19.49 -5.01
C LYS A 158 -1.94 18.60 -5.05
N ILE A 159 -0.82 19.08 -4.49
CA ILE A 159 0.44 18.32 -4.45
C ILE A 159 0.31 17.11 -3.52
N ILE A 160 -0.20 17.27 -2.29
CA ILE A 160 -0.38 16.12 -1.38
C ILE A 160 -1.35 15.09 -1.97
N ASN A 161 -2.40 15.52 -2.68
CA ASN A 161 -3.31 14.59 -3.36
C ASN A 161 -2.59 13.81 -4.47
N LYS A 162 -1.76 14.47 -5.29
CA LYS A 162 -0.94 13.80 -6.33
C LYS A 162 0.03 12.79 -5.72
N VAL A 163 0.70 13.15 -4.62
CA VAL A 163 1.66 12.31 -3.91
C VAL A 163 0.98 11.11 -3.24
N SER A 164 -0.16 11.34 -2.62
CA SER A 164 -0.84 10.32 -1.81
C SER A 164 -1.69 9.35 -2.63
N ARG A 165 -2.13 9.74 -3.84
CA ARG A 165 -3.00 8.90 -4.68
C ARG A 165 -2.43 7.51 -4.99
N PRO A 166 -1.16 7.35 -5.42
CA PRO A 166 -0.59 6.01 -5.65
C PRO A 166 -0.51 5.16 -4.36
N VAL A 167 -0.22 5.79 -3.22
CA VAL A 167 -0.16 5.11 -1.91
C VAL A 167 -1.55 4.66 -1.46
N LYS A 168 -2.57 5.51 -1.65
CA LYS A 168 -3.98 5.17 -1.40
C LYS A 168 -4.43 4.00 -2.27
N LEU A 169 -4.03 3.99 -3.54
CA LEU A 169 -4.33 2.89 -4.46
C LEU A 169 -3.70 1.56 -4.01
N ALA A 170 -2.45 1.59 -3.54
CA ALA A 170 -1.80 0.41 -2.95
C ALA A 170 -2.59 -0.14 -1.76
N PHE A 171 -3.06 0.72 -0.87
CA PHE A 171 -3.90 0.36 0.27
C PHE A 171 -5.25 -0.25 -0.14
N LEU A 172 -5.99 0.43 -1.02
CA LEU A 172 -7.29 -0.05 -1.48
C LEU A 172 -7.15 -1.37 -2.27
N SER A 173 -6.06 -1.55 -3.00
CA SER A 173 -5.73 -2.82 -3.65
C SER A 173 -5.55 -3.94 -2.64
N HIS A 174 -4.68 -3.78 -1.63
CA HIS A 174 -4.51 -4.79 -0.58
C HIS A 174 -5.83 -5.10 0.15
N LEU A 175 -6.62 -4.06 0.41
CA LEU A 175 -7.94 -4.19 1.04
C LEU A 175 -8.91 -4.99 0.15
N ALA A 176 -8.98 -4.70 -1.15
CA ALA A 176 -9.82 -5.44 -2.09
C ALA A 176 -9.40 -6.90 -2.21
N HIS A 177 -8.10 -7.17 -2.34
CA HIS A 177 -7.59 -8.54 -2.43
C HIS A 177 -7.91 -9.36 -1.18
N TRP A 178 -7.83 -8.75 0.00
CA TRP A 178 -8.21 -9.40 1.24
C TRP A 178 -9.72 -9.61 1.35
N LEU A 179 -10.53 -8.57 1.10
CA LEU A 179 -11.98 -8.63 1.31
C LEU A 179 -12.69 -9.54 0.29
N LEU A 180 -12.23 -9.56 -0.96
CA LEU A 180 -12.90 -10.27 -2.05
C LEU A 180 -12.31 -11.66 -2.29
N PHE A 181 -11.00 -11.76 -2.16
CA PHE A 181 -10.28 -12.99 -2.46
C PHE A 181 -9.65 -13.65 -1.23
N GLY A 182 -9.58 -13.00 -0.07
CA GLY A 182 -8.85 -13.55 1.08
C GLY A 182 -7.37 -13.79 0.77
N ILE A 183 -6.76 -12.96 -0.09
CA ILE A 183 -5.35 -13.06 -0.46
C ILE A 183 -4.63 -11.83 0.08
N ILE A 184 -3.48 -12.04 0.71
CA ILE A 184 -2.54 -10.99 1.11
C ILE A 184 -1.20 -11.32 0.44
N ASP A 185 -0.86 -10.56 -0.60
CA ASP A 185 0.46 -10.61 -1.23
C ASP A 185 1.27 -9.42 -0.70
N ASP A 186 1.88 -9.61 0.48
CA ASP A 186 2.58 -8.55 1.23
C ASP A 186 3.97 -9.00 1.66
N GLU A 187 4.89 -9.05 0.67
CA GLU A 187 6.30 -9.43 0.86
C GLU A 187 6.99 -8.62 1.96
N TYR A 188 6.63 -7.34 2.08
CA TYR A 188 7.26 -6.38 2.99
C TYR A 188 6.55 -6.26 4.34
N SER A 189 5.45 -7.00 4.55
CA SER A 189 4.70 -6.93 5.80
C SER A 189 4.25 -5.49 6.13
N GLU A 190 3.70 -4.78 5.15
CA GLU A 190 3.30 -3.38 5.21
C GLU A 190 1.80 -3.17 5.48
N PHE A 191 0.98 -4.19 5.27
CA PHE A 191 -0.45 -4.17 5.54
C PHE A 191 -0.74 -4.45 7.02
N PHE A 192 -1.87 -3.93 7.52
CA PHE A 192 -2.25 -4.08 8.92
C PHE A 192 -2.82 -5.47 9.26
N ILE A 193 -3.04 -6.34 8.27
CA ILE A 193 -3.41 -7.74 8.47
C ILE A 193 -2.19 -8.58 8.16
N ASN A 194 -1.77 -9.40 9.12
CA ASN A 194 -0.58 -10.22 9.01
C ASN A 194 -0.89 -11.69 9.29
N TYR A 195 -0.17 -12.57 8.62
CA TYR A 195 -0.16 -14.00 8.92
C TYR A 195 0.97 -14.31 9.90
N ARG A 196 0.63 -14.87 11.07
CA ARG A 196 1.63 -15.36 12.05
C ARG A 196 1.57 -16.89 12.12
N PRO A 197 2.53 -17.59 11.49
CA PRO A 197 2.63 -19.03 11.69
C PRO A 197 2.94 -19.32 13.16
N ASN A 198 2.18 -20.23 13.75
CA ASN A 198 2.36 -20.60 15.16
C ASN A 198 3.69 -21.36 15.32
N GLU A 199 4.75 -20.73 15.80
CA GLU A 199 6.07 -21.35 16.03
C GLU A 199 6.07 -22.42 17.15
N GLY A 200 4.92 -22.72 17.75
CA GLY A 200 4.76 -23.59 18.92
C GLY A 200 4.71 -25.10 18.68
N VAL A 201 4.77 -25.59 17.43
CA VAL A 201 4.97 -27.03 17.17
C VAL A 201 6.34 -27.20 16.52
N ALA A 202 7.37 -27.24 17.36
CA ALA A 202 8.70 -27.64 16.98
C ALA A 202 8.65 -28.97 16.22
N LYS A 203 8.76 -28.91 14.89
CA LYS A 203 9.23 -30.03 14.09
C LYS A 203 10.68 -30.28 14.51
N THR A 204 10.86 -31.13 15.51
CA THR A 204 12.13 -31.79 15.79
C THR A 204 12.54 -32.59 14.56
N SER A 205 13.34 -31.99 13.70
CA SER A 205 14.50 -32.63 13.06
C SER A 205 15.22 -31.60 12.20
N CYS A 206 16.45 -31.31 12.60
CA CYS A 206 17.58 -30.91 11.77
C CYS A 206 17.35 -30.98 10.25
N ASP A 207 17.49 -29.86 9.56
CA ASP A 207 18.62 -29.69 8.64
C ASP A 207 18.78 -28.24 8.17
N LYS A 208 20.04 -27.90 7.94
CA LYS A 208 20.54 -26.56 7.67
C LYS A 208 20.20 -26.11 6.25
N SER A 209 19.84 -24.83 6.15
CA SER A 209 20.21 -23.88 5.09
C SER A 209 19.78 -24.12 3.63
N TYR A 210 19.39 -22.99 3.03
CA TYR A 210 19.41 -22.62 1.61
C TYR A 210 18.09 -22.60 0.83
N THR A 211 17.90 -21.42 0.22
CA THR A 211 17.23 -21.11 -1.04
C THR A 211 15.73 -20.81 -1.02
N SER A 212 15.43 -19.54 -1.28
CA SER A 212 14.22 -19.06 -1.95
C SER A 212 13.84 -20.00 -3.09
N THR A 213 12.69 -20.67 -3.00
CA THR A 213 11.93 -21.13 -4.15
C THR A 213 10.55 -21.67 -3.74
N LYS A 214 9.58 -21.45 -4.64
CA LYS A 214 8.31 -22.18 -4.82
C LYS A 214 7.15 -21.66 -3.96
N SER A 215 6.19 -20.89 -4.49
CA SER A 215 5.14 -21.38 -5.41
C SER A 215 4.74 -22.84 -5.19
N SER A 216 4.71 -23.26 -3.93
CA SER A 216 4.15 -24.51 -3.48
C SER A 216 2.75 -24.18 -2.99
N GLN A 217 1.74 -24.79 -3.60
CA GLN A 217 0.38 -24.81 -3.08
C GLN A 217 0.43 -25.32 -1.63
N SER A 218 0.54 -24.41 -0.65
CA SER A 218 0.33 -24.78 0.74
C SER A 218 -1.15 -25.12 0.86
N ILE A 219 -1.40 -26.36 1.27
CA ILE A 219 -2.72 -26.81 1.65
C ILE A 219 -3.15 -25.86 2.76
N LEU A 220 -4.08 -24.93 2.47
CA LEU A 220 -4.63 -24.10 3.53
C LEU A 220 -5.21 -25.04 4.58
N SER A 221 -4.62 -25.09 5.76
CA SER A 221 -5.17 -25.90 6.85
C SER A 221 -6.14 -25.06 7.67
N GLU A 222 -7.08 -25.72 8.36
CA GLU A 222 -8.08 -25.05 9.19
C GLU A 222 -7.44 -24.14 10.26
N GLU A 223 -6.24 -24.52 10.72
CA GLU A 223 -5.44 -23.77 11.68
C GLU A 223 -4.83 -22.49 11.09
N GLU A 224 -4.59 -22.43 9.78
CA GLU A 224 -3.97 -21.26 9.12
C GLU A 224 -4.94 -20.09 8.94
N ILE A 225 -6.24 -20.35 8.89
CA ILE A 225 -7.27 -19.29 8.79
C ILE A 225 -7.24 -18.41 10.05
N TRP A 226 -7.05 -19.03 11.21
CA TRP A 226 -7.05 -18.36 12.51
C TRP A 226 -5.68 -17.76 12.89
N GLN A 227 -4.68 -17.90 12.02
CA GLN A 227 -3.35 -17.32 12.19
C GLN A 227 -3.22 -15.90 11.62
N TYR A 228 -4.29 -15.40 10.98
CA TYR A 228 -4.37 -14.00 10.56
C TYR A 228 -4.77 -13.11 11.74
N GLU A 229 -3.98 -12.06 11.99
CA GLU A 229 -4.15 -11.12 13.09
C GLU A 229 -4.01 -9.66 12.64
N ILE A 230 -4.52 -8.74 13.45
CA ILE A 230 -4.38 -7.30 13.24
C ILE A 230 -3.06 -6.84 13.84
N ARG A 231 -2.21 -6.26 13.00
CA ARG A 231 -0.99 -5.58 13.41
C ARG A 231 -1.29 -4.11 13.69
N PHE A 232 -1.52 -3.79 14.95
CA PHE A 232 -1.83 -2.43 15.40
C PHE A 232 -0.75 -1.38 15.07
N SER A 233 0.52 -1.77 14.95
CA SER A 233 1.58 -0.84 14.55
C SER A 233 1.42 -0.32 13.12
N GLN A 234 0.73 -1.07 12.25
CA GLN A 234 0.46 -0.70 10.87
C GLN A 234 -1.00 -0.25 10.67
N LEU A 235 -1.80 -0.15 11.73
CA LEU A 235 -3.21 0.23 11.61
C LEU A 235 -3.32 1.76 11.46
N PRO A 236 -3.82 2.29 10.31
CA PRO A 236 -4.00 3.73 10.16
C PRO A 236 -5.06 4.29 11.09
N SER A 237 -4.88 5.51 11.60
CA SER A 237 -5.85 6.18 12.50
C SER A 237 -7.26 6.38 11.92
N PHE A 238 -7.42 6.44 10.59
CA PHE A 238 -8.74 6.50 9.95
C PHE A 238 -9.49 5.15 9.95
N VAL A 239 -8.81 4.04 10.30
CA VAL A 239 -9.41 2.71 10.49
C VAL A 239 -9.51 2.42 11.98
N SER A 240 -10.72 2.46 12.53
CA SER A 240 -10.92 2.09 13.93
C SER A 240 -10.61 0.60 14.18
N ALA A 241 -10.25 0.24 15.41
CA ALA A 241 -10.02 -1.16 15.79
C ALA A 241 -11.25 -2.04 15.48
N VAL A 242 -12.45 -1.52 15.73
CA VAL A 242 -13.72 -2.19 15.39
C VAL A 242 -13.85 -2.43 13.89
N LEU A 243 -13.45 -1.46 13.07
CA LEU A 243 -13.46 -1.62 11.62
C LEU A 243 -12.41 -2.64 11.16
N ALA A 244 -11.22 -2.62 11.74
CA ALA A 244 -10.17 -3.59 11.44
C ALA A 244 -10.60 -5.03 11.75
N GLU A 245 -11.30 -5.26 12.86
CA GLU A 245 -11.91 -6.56 13.19
C GLU A 245 -12.95 -6.99 12.15
N LYS A 246 -13.78 -6.06 11.66
CA LYS A 246 -14.73 -6.35 10.57
C LYS A 246 -13.99 -6.78 9.29
N ILE A 247 -12.89 -6.09 8.94
CA ILE A 247 -12.07 -6.43 7.77
C ILE A 247 -11.43 -7.81 7.93
N LEU A 248 -10.84 -8.09 9.09
CA LEU A 248 -10.25 -9.40 9.40
C LEU A 248 -11.29 -10.51 9.28
N PHE A 249 -12.46 -10.33 9.90
CA PHE A 249 -13.57 -11.28 9.85
C PHE A 249 -14.01 -11.59 8.42
N VAL A 250 -14.14 -10.56 7.57
CA VAL A 250 -14.57 -10.77 6.18
C VAL A 250 -13.57 -11.66 5.45
N GLY A 251 -12.27 -11.32 5.46
CA GLY A 251 -11.30 -12.13 4.73
C GLY A 251 -11.11 -13.53 5.31
N GLN A 252 -11.17 -13.70 6.64
CA GLN A 252 -11.20 -15.03 7.26
C GLN A 252 -12.41 -15.85 6.79
N THR A 253 -13.58 -15.22 6.69
CA THR A 253 -14.76 -15.91 6.15
C THR A 253 -14.52 -16.33 4.71
N VAL A 254 -14.02 -15.45 3.83
CA VAL A 254 -13.66 -15.82 2.45
C VAL A 254 -12.69 -17.01 2.42
N LEU A 255 -11.72 -17.08 3.34
CA LEU A 255 -10.80 -18.20 3.47
C LEU A 255 -11.51 -19.51 3.88
N VAL A 256 -12.45 -19.47 4.83
CA VAL A 256 -13.27 -20.64 5.23
C VAL A 256 -14.01 -21.21 4.02
N PHE A 257 -14.64 -20.34 3.23
CA PHE A 257 -15.33 -20.74 1.99
C PHE A 257 -14.39 -21.38 0.97
N LYS A 258 -13.14 -20.90 0.87
CA LYS A 258 -12.10 -21.50 0.02
C LYS A 258 -11.59 -22.84 0.54
N LEU A 259 -11.65 -23.09 1.85
CA LEU A 259 -11.18 -24.33 2.46
C LEU A 259 -12.16 -25.47 2.22
N ASP A 260 -13.45 -25.20 2.47
CA ASP A 260 -14.50 -26.23 2.48
C ASP A 260 -14.69 -26.88 1.10
N ARG A 261 -14.61 -26.06 0.05
CA ARG A 261 -14.76 -26.52 -1.35
C ARG A 261 -13.56 -27.28 -1.90
N ARG A 262 -12.39 -27.17 -1.25
CA ARG A 262 -11.22 -28.00 -1.60
C ARG A 262 -11.34 -29.41 -1.04
N LYS A 263 -11.95 -29.59 0.14
CA LYS A 263 -12.25 -30.92 0.72
C LYS A 263 -13.18 -31.73 -0.19
N ILE A 264 -14.21 -31.10 -0.75
CA ILE A 264 -15.15 -31.72 -1.72
C ILE A 264 -14.44 -32.19 -3.01
N LYS A 265 -13.47 -31.42 -3.53
CA LYS A 265 -12.74 -31.78 -4.76
C LYS A 265 -11.72 -32.90 -4.57
N THR A 266 -11.15 -33.05 -3.38
CA THR A 266 -10.22 -34.16 -3.07
C THR A 266 -10.91 -35.53 -3.02
N ASP A 267 -12.19 -35.58 -2.63
CA ASP A 267 -12.98 -36.82 -2.59
C ASP A 267 -13.61 -37.18 -3.95
N SER A 268 -13.68 -36.22 -4.87
CA SER A 268 -14.25 -36.38 -6.21
C SER A 268 -13.14 -36.44 -7.27
N TRP A 269 -12.61 -37.64 -7.54
CA TRP A 269 -11.79 -37.91 -8.73
C TRP A 269 -12.62 -37.72 -10.01
N ILE A 270 -12.67 -36.49 -10.54
CA ILE A 270 -13.12 -36.20 -11.91
C ILE A 270 -11.95 -35.51 -12.65
N PRO A 271 -11.52 -36.02 -13.81
CA PRO A 271 -10.38 -35.46 -14.53
C PRO A 271 -10.79 -34.12 -15.17
N LYS A 272 -10.09 -33.04 -14.81
CA LYS A 272 -10.30 -31.70 -15.38
C LYS A 272 -9.73 -31.61 -16.79
N SER A 273 -10.59 -31.34 -17.76
CA SER A 273 -10.20 -30.71 -19.03
C SER A 273 -10.07 -29.20 -18.83
N GLN A 274 -8.82 -28.73 -18.90
CA GLN A 274 -8.32 -27.43 -19.37
C GLN A 274 -9.10 -26.12 -19.04
N GLY A 275 -8.42 -25.24 -18.30
CA GLY A 275 -8.66 -23.80 -18.23
C GLY A 275 -7.76 -23.14 -17.18
N PRO A 276 -7.02 -22.06 -17.48
CA PRO A 276 -6.23 -21.36 -16.49
C PRO A 276 -7.15 -20.47 -15.64
N PHE A 277 -7.18 -20.73 -14.34
CA PHE A 277 -7.41 -19.70 -13.32
C PHE A 277 -8.68 -18.84 -13.50
N CYS A 278 -9.87 -19.43 -13.32
CA CYS A 278 -11.12 -18.67 -13.13
C CYS A 278 -12.13 -19.51 -12.32
N ASP A 279 -12.78 -18.84 -11.35
CA ASP A 279 -14.12 -19.10 -10.81
C ASP A 279 -14.33 -20.25 -9.80
N ASP A 280 -13.71 -20.15 -8.62
CA ASP A 280 -14.08 -20.94 -7.42
C ASP A 280 -14.68 -20.08 -6.28
N ILE A 281 -14.67 -18.74 -6.40
CA ILE A 281 -15.21 -17.78 -5.41
C ILE A 281 -16.54 -17.16 -5.90
N ASP A 282 -16.85 -17.31 -7.19
CA ASP A 282 -18.05 -16.74 -7.84
C ASP A 282 -19.36 -17.12 -7.17
N GLU A 283 -19.43 -18.29 -6.52
CA GLU A 283 -20.63 -18.75 -5.81
C GLU A 283 -20.80 -18.12 -4.42
N LEU A 284 -19.69 -17.72 -3.77
CA LEU A 284 -19.76 -16.90 -2.55
C LEU A 284 -20.40 -15.56 -2.88
N TRP A 285 -19.92 -14.91 -3.95
CA TRP A 285 -20.36 -13.58 -4.37
C TRP A 285 -21.63 -13.59 -5.21
N ASN A 286 -22.03 -14.75 -5.75
CA ASN A 286 -23.18 -14.93 -6.65
C ASN A 286 -23.26 -13.87 -7.76
N GLY A 287 -22.12 -13.62 -8.42
CA GLY A 287 -21.98 -12.60 -9.47
C GLY A 287 -21.99 -11.15 -9.00
N LYS A 288 -22.02 -10.88 -7.68
CA LYS A 288 -21.98 -9.52 -7.10
C LYS A 288 -20.57 -9.01 -6.83
N GLU A 289 -19.53 -9.77 -7.16
CA GLU A 289 -18.15 -9.39 -6.92
C GLU A 289 -17.82 -8.03 -7.54
N GLY A 290 -18.22 -7.82 -8.80
CA GLY A 290 -18.02 -6.54 -9.49
C GLY A 290 -18.69 -5.34 -8.79
N ILE A 291 -19.79 -5.55 -8.07
CA ILE A 291 -20.44 -4.49 -7.29
C ILE A 291 -19.55 -4.11 -6.10
N PHE A 292 -18.94 -5.09 -5.44
CA PHE A 292 -18.05 -4.85 -4.31
C PHE A 292 -16.68 -4.33 -4.74
N CYS A 293 -16.15 -4.76 -5.90
CA CYS A 293 -14.98 -4.13 -6.53
C CYS A 293 -15.23 -2.65 -6.77
N ASN A 294 -16.33 -2.31 -7.46
CA ASN A 294 -16.69 -0.92 -7.74
C ASN A 294 -16.87 -0.10 -6.46
N LEU A 295 -17.47 -0.69 -5.41
CA LEU A 295 -17.62 -0.03 -4.12
C LEU A 295 -16.28 0.36 -3.48
N ILE A 296 -15.24 -0.48 -3.64
CA ILE A 296 -13.89 -0.17 -3.15
C ILE A 296 -13.17 0.81 -4.08
N GLU A 297 -13.37 0.69 -5.40
CA GLU A 297 -12.83 1.63 -6.39
C GLU A 297 -13.41 3.04 -6.22
N ASP A 298 -14.69 3.16 -5.84
CA ASP A 298 -15.37 4.43 -5.60
C ASP A 298 -14.72 5.20 -4.43
N LEU A 299 -14.14 4.51 -3.45
CA LEU A 299 -13.36 5.14 -2.37
C LEU A 299 -12.11 5.87 -2.88
N ASN A 300 -11.67 5.59 -4.10
CA ASN A 300 -10.55 6.27 -4.72
C ASN A 300 -10.95 7.61 -5.37
N GLN A 301 -12.24 7.87 -5.59
CA GLN A 301 -12.71 9.09 -6.27
C GLN A 301 -12.42 10.36 -5.48
N ASP A 302 -12.54 10.29 -4.14
CA ASP A 302 -12.28 11.43 -3.27
C ASP A 302 -10.78 11.66 -3.06
N ASP A 303 -10.39 12.93 -2.90
CA ASP A 303 -9.00 13.31 -2.65
C ASP A 303 -8.45 12.69 -1.35
N LYS A 304 -9.27 12.67 -0.29
CA LYS A 304 -8.93 12.15 1.04
C LYS A 304 -9.70 10.85 1.28
N ILE A 305 -9.10 9.92 2.03
CA ILE A 305 -9.82 8.73 2.49
C ILE A 305 -10.85 9.19 3.53
N ASP A 306 -12.13 9.08 3.18
CA ASP A 306 -13.24 9.26 4.10
C ASP A 306 -13.46 7.97 4.91
N ALA A 307 -13.26 8.07 6.22
CA ALA A 307 -13.48 6.95 7.15
C ALA A 307 -14.93 6.46 7.14
N PHE A 308 -15.90 7.35 6.92
CA PHE A 308 -17.33 6.98 6.91
C PHE A 308 -17.70 6.17 5.67
N GLU A 309 -17.25 6.59 4.48
CA GLU A 309 -17.51 5.84 3.25
C GLU A 309 -16.74 4.51 3.23
N LEU A 310 -15.50 4.50 3.76
CA LEU A 310 -14.74 3.25 3.96
C LEU A 310 -15.49 2.29 4.88
N GLU A 311 -15.97 2.76 6.03
CA GLU A 311 -16.74 1.94 6.96
C GLU A 311 -18.06 1.45 6.34
N ARG A 312 -18.76 2.31 5.60
CA ARG A 312 -19.99 1.96 4.90
C ARG A 312 -19.75 0.86 3.88
N ALA A 313 -18.69 0.96 3.09
CA ALA A 313 -18.31 -0.05 2.11
C ALA A 313 -18.03 -1.41 2.77
N ILE A 314 -17.21 -1.42 3.81
CA ILE A 314 -16.86 -2.64 4.55
C ILE A 314 -18.09 -3.25 5.24
N ASN A 315 -18.97 -2.43 5.81
CA ASN A 315 -20.20 -2.93 6.44
C ASN A 315 -21.15 -3.61 5.44
N GLN A 316 -21.23 -3.11 4.20
CA GLN A 316 -22.03 -3.74 3.15
C GLN A 316 -21.46 -5.11 2.76
N ILE A 317 -20.15 -5.18 2.53
CA ILE A 317 -19.46 -6.44 2.22
C ILE A 317 -19.63 -7.44 3.39
N LYS A 318 -19.37 -7.00 4.62
CA LYS A 318 -19.54 -7.82 5.82
C LYS A 318 -20.95 -8.36 5.95
N LYS A 319 -21.97 -7.52 5.75
CA LYS A 319 -23.37 -7.93 5.84
C LYS A 319 -23.66 -9.06 4.84
N TYR A 320 -23.20 -8.91 3.61
CA TYR A 320 -23.39 -9.92 2.57
C TYR A 320 -22.69 -11.24 2.92
N VAL A 321 -21.41 -11.18 3.27
CA VAL A 321 -20.62 -12.37 3.63
C VAL A 321 -21.19 -13.08 4.86
N SER A 322 -21.66 -12.32 5.87
CA SER A 322 -22.29 -12.90 7.07
C SER A 322 -23.61 -13.61 6.76
N GLN A 323 -24.42 -13.05 5.85
CA GLN A 323 -25.66 -13.68 5.40
C GLN A 323 -25.38 -15.00 4.69
N ARG A 324 -24.42 -15.01 3.77
CA ARG A 324 -24.01 -16.24 3.06
C ARG A 324 -23.45 -17.30 4.01
N LEU A 325 -22.61 -16.90 4.97
CA LEU A 325 -22.08 -17.81 5.99
C LEU A 325 -23.20 -18.43 6.82
N SER A 326 -24.19 -17.63 7.24
CA SER A 326 -25.34 -18.12 8.01
C SER A 326 -26.25 -19.04 7.20
N GLU A 327 -26.49 -18.73 5.92
CA GLU A 327 -27.29 -19.56 5.03
C GLU A 327 -26.68 -20.95 4.91
N ILE A 328 -25.37 -21.03 4.69
CA ILE A 328 -24.66 -22.31 4.52
C ILE A 328 -24.58 -23.09 5.83
N ALA A 329 -24.22 -22.43 6.94
CA ALA A 329 -24.13 -23.10 8.24
C ALA A 329 -25.48 -23.71 8.69
N VAL A 330 -26.59 -23.05 8.37
CA VAL A 330 -27.93 -23.52 8.75
C VAL A 330 -28.47 -24.56 7.78
N ILE A 331 -28.33 -24.32 6.47
CA ILE A 331 -28.98 -25.13 5.43
C ILE A 331 -28.13 -26.32 5.02
N GLU A 332 -26.82 -26.12 4.83
CA GLU A 332 -25.92 -27.14 4.26
C GLU A 332 -25.32 -28.03 5.36
N ASP A 333 -24.95 -27.45 6.51
CA ASP A 333 -24.25 -28.18 7.59
C ASP A 333 -25.12 -28.61 8.78
N ASP A 334 -26.43 -28.29 8.77
CA ASP A 334 -27.40 -28.64 9.82
C ASP A 334 -26.84 -28.36 11.24
N LEU A 335 -26.32 -27.13 11.41
CA LEU A 335 -25.65 -26.71 12.64
C LEU A 335 -26.52 -26.91 13.89
N GLU A 336 -27.83 -26.73 13.77
CA GLU A 336 -28.78 -26.94 14.87
C GLU A 336 -28.73 -28.39 15.39
N ARG A 337 -28.69 -29.36 14.48
CA ARG A 337 -28.55 -30.77 14.84
C ARG A 337 -27.18 -31.05 15.46
N GLN A 338 -26.10 -30.50 14.92
CA GLN A 338 -24.75 -30.70 15.47
C GLN A 338 -24.62 -30.12 16.88
N LEU A 339 -25.15 -28.91 17.12
CA LEU A 339 -25.22 -28.31 18.46
C LEU A 339 -26.10 -29.14 19.40
N GLY A 340 -27.20 -29.70 18.89
CA GLY A 340 -28.03 -30.66 19.61
C GLY A 340 -27.25 -31.90 20.04
N LEU A 341 -26.41 -32.46 19.16
CA LEU A 341 -25.53 -33.59 19.48
C LEU A 341 -24.48 -33.20 20.53
N ILE A 342 -23.85 -32.03 20.42
CA ILE A 342 -22.88 -31.56 21.42
C ILE A 342 -23.55 -31.43 22.79
N LYS A 343 -24.74 -30.84 22.86
CA LYS A 343 -25.53 -30.75 24.09
C LYS A 343 -25.88 -32.13 24.65
N ASP A 344 -26.30 -33.05 23.79
CA ASP A 344 -26.70 -34.40 24.18
C ASP A 344 -25.54 -35.20 24.79
N PHE A 345 -24.34 -35.09 24.22
CA PHE A 345 -23.16 -35.87 24.62
C PHE A 345 -22.30 -35.21 25.69
N TYR A 346 -22.05 -33.90 25.59
CA TYR A 346 -21.14 -33.20 26.50
C TYR A 346 -21.85 -32.52 27.66
N LEU A 347 -23.13 -32.17 27.51
CA LEU A 347 -23.94 -31.57 28.58
C LEU A 347 -24.95 -32.56 29.20
N LEU A 348 -24.75 -33.87 28.95
CA LEU A 348 -25.54 -34.97 29.53
C LEU A 348 -27.06 -34.86 29.26
N GLY A 349 -27.46 -34.22 28.16
CA GLY A 349 -28.88 -34.03 27.81
C GLY A 349 -29.68 -35.34 27.70
N ARG A 350 -29.00 -36.46 27.41
CA ARG A 350 -29.63 -37.78 27.23
C ARG A 350 -29.89 -38.55 28.53
N ASP A 351 -29.22 -38.22 29.63
CA ASP A 351 -29.33 -39.00 30.88
C ASP A 351 -30.59 -38.70 31.69
N CYS A 352 -31.32 -37.62 31.38
CA CYS A 352 -32.64 -37.36 31.96
C CYS A 352 -33.75 -38.23 31.32
N SER A 353 -33.58 -38.69 30.07
CA SER A 353 -34.62 -39.48 29.38
C SER A 353 -34.58 -40.97 29.73
N LYS A 354 -33.43 -41.49 30.20
CA LYS A 354 -33.27 -42.90 30.58
C LYS A 354 -33.70 -43.25 32.01
N ARG A 355 -34.11 -42.27 32.83
CA ARG A 355 -34.50 -42.50 34.25
C ARG A 355 -35.99 -42.73 34.52
N ASN A 356 -36.88 -42.60 33.53
CA ASN A 356 -38.33 -42.80 33.72
C ASN A 356 -38.90 -44.10 33.12
N GLY A 357 -38.05 -45.10 32.86
CA GLY A 357 -38.45 -46.34 32.19
C GLY A 357 -38.00 -47.62 32.91
N ASN A 358 -38.07 -47.66 34.25
CA ASN A 358 -38.12 -48.90 35.02
C ASN A 358 -38.54 -48.57 36.46
N GLY A 359 -39.82 -48.79 36.75
CA GLY A 359 -40.43 -48.76 38.08
C GLY A 359 -41.68 -49.61 38.03
#